data_AF-A0A530GNG0-F1
#
_entry.id   AF-A0A530GNG0-F1
#
_cell.length_a   1.000
_cell.length_b   1.000
_cell.length_c   1.000
_cell.angle_alpha   90.00
_cell.angle_beta   90.00
_cell.angle_gamma   90.00
#
_symmetry.space_group_name_H-M   'P 1'
#
loop_
_entity.id
_entity.type
_entity.pdbx_description
1 polymer ?
#
loop_
_entity_poly.entity_id
_entity_poly.type
_entity_poly.pdbx_seq_one_letter_code
_entity_poly.pdbx_strand_id
1 'polypeptide(L)'
;VWEKALEKAAADQKELERLATEAGSNEKFAAWDWRFYQEKLRAEKFAFDEAELKPYLQLERVIKACFDVATKLFGITFEEKKGIAAWHPDARVFVVKNADGSERGLFLADYFARPSKRSGAWMSALKSGYKLGHGSKPVIYNIMNFAKPPAGEAALLSVDEAKTLFHEFGHALHGMLTDVTWPSVSGTSVS
;
A
#
# COMPACT_ATOMS: atom_id res chain seq x y z
N VAL A 1 -15.06 21.44 -1.06
CA VAL A 1 -13.76 20.89 -1.53
C VAL A 1 -13.43 21.34 -2.94
N TRP A 2 -14.36 21.22 -3.90
CA TRP A 2 -14.11 21.50 -5.33
C TRP A 2 -13.50 22.87 -5.62
N GLU A 3 -14.11 23.96 -5.13
CA GLU A 3 -13.62 25.32 -5.38
C GLU A 3 -12.17 25.52 -4.89
N LYS A 4 -11.87 25.11 -3.66
CA LYS A 4 -10.52 25.20 -3.09
C LYS A 4 -9.51 24.30 -3.80
N ALA A 5 -9.93 23.14 -4.29
CA ALA A 5 -9.07 22.27 -5.09
C ALA A 5 -8.72 22.93 -6.44
N LEU A 6 -9.69 23.56 -7.10
CA LEU A 6 -9.46 24.30 -8.35
C LEU A 6 -8.55 25.52 -8.13
N GLU A 7 -8.79 26.31 -7.08
CA GLU A 7 -7.93 27.44 -6.71
C GLU A 7 -6.47 26.99 -6.54
N LYS A 8 -6.25 25.89 -5.81
CA LYS A 8 -4.91 25.35 -5.57
C LYS A 8 -4.27 24.79 -6.85
N ALA A 9 -5.02 24.01 -7.63
CA ALA A 9 -4.52 23.45 -8.89
C ALA A 9 -4.11 24.56 -9.88
N ALA A 10 -4.90 25.64 -9.98
CA ALA A 10 -4.58 26.79 -10.82
C ALA A 10 -3.33 27.53 -10.33
N ALA A 11 -3.13 27.66 -9.01
CA ALA A 11 -1.92 28.24 -8.45
C ALA A 11 -0.69 27.35 -8.73
N ASP A 12 -0.82 26.03 -8.60
CA ASP A 12 0.26 25.09 -8.89
C ASP A 12 0.62 25.11 -10.38
N GLN A 13 -0.37 25.12 -11.29
CA GLN A 13 -0.13 25.20 -12.72
C GLN A 13 0.70 26.43 -13.11
N LYS A 14 0.44 27.60 -12.52
CA LYS A 14 1.23 28.82 -12.78
C LYS A 14 2.70 28.65 -12.42
N GLU A 15 3.00 27.97 -11.32
CA GLU A 15 4.39 27.68 -10.94
C GLU A 15 5.05 26.67 -11.89
N LEU A 16 4.30 25.68 -12.39
CA LEU A 16 4.82 24.73 -13.37
C LEU A 16 5.09 25.40 -14.72
N GLU A 17 4.20 26.28 -15.17
CA GLU A 17 4.36 27.09 -16.38
C GLU A 17 5.56 28.04 -16.29
N ARG A 18 5.80 28.63 -15.11
CA ARG A 18 7.00 29.44 -14.83
C ARG A 18 8.27 28.61 -15.06
N LEU A 19 8.36 27.43 -14.47
CA LEU A 19 9.51 26.53 -14.63
C LEU A 19 9.70 26.07 -16.08
N ALA A 20 8.61 25.84 -16.81
CA ALA A 20 8.67 25.48 -18.23
C ALA A 20 9.24 26.63 -19.07
N THR A 21 8.79 27.85 -18.82
CA THR A 21 9.28 29.05 -19.50
C THR A 21 10.75 29.31 -19.20
N GLU A 22 11.16 29.20 -17.93
CA GLU A 22 12.57 29.34 -17.51
C GLU A 22 13.49 28.27 -18.11
N ALA A 23 12.96 27.08 -18.35
CA ALA A 23 13.67 26.01 -19.06
C ALA A 23 13.74 26.23 -20.59
N GLY A 24 13.18 27.32 -21.10
CA GLY A 24 13.19 27.69 -22.51
C GLY A 24 12.06 27.08 -23.35
N SER A 25 11.02 26.51 -22.72
CA SER A 25 9.84 26.05 -23.45
C SER A 25 9.04 27.24 -23.99
N ASN A 26 8.71 27.19 -25.28
CA ASN A 26 7.81 28.15 -25.93
C ASN A 26 6.44 27.52 -26.27
N GLU A 27 6.21 26.29 -25.84
CA GLU A 27 4.97 25.56 -26.11
C GLU A 27 3.90 25.84 -25.04
N LYS A 28 2.64 25.64 -25.41
CA LYS A 28 1.53 25.72 -24.45
C LYS A 28 1.62 24.53 -23.49
N PHE A 29 1.66 24.84 -22.20
CA PHE A 29 1.68 23.83 -21.15
C PHE A 29 0.48 22.86 -21.26
N ALA A 30 0.79 21.58 -21.26
CA ALA A 30 -0.17 20.50 -21.45
C ALA A 30 -0.14 19.49 -20.30
N ALA A 31 -1.12 18.60 -20.27
CA ALA A 31 -1.30 17.67 -19.15
C ALA A 31 -0.09 16.73 -18.93
N TRP A 32 0.65 16.38 -19.98
CA TRP A 32 1.84 15.53 -19.90
C TRP A 32 3.05 16.25 -19.29
N ASP A 33 3.09 17.59 -19.35
CA ASP A 33 4.18 18.40 -18.78
C ASP A 33 4.10 18.46 -17.25
N TRP A 34 2.89 18.27 -16.69
CA TRP A 34 2.61 18.42 -15.27
C TRP A 34 3.56 17.65 -14.38
N ARG A 35 3.66 16.32 -14.58
CA ARG A 35 4.49 15.47 -13.72
C ARG A 35 5.97 15.83 -13.80
N PHE A 36 6.45 16.17 -15.00
CA PHE A 36 7.86 16.52 -15.19
C PHE A 36 8.24 17.81 -14.45
N TYR A 37 7.46 18.89 -14.63
CA TYR A 37 7.74 20.15 -13.93
C TYR A 37 7.36 20.10 -12.45
N GLN A 38 6.43 19.23 -12.03
CA GLN A 38 6.10 19.05 -10.62
C GLN A 38 7.28 18.51 -9.81
N GLU A 39 8.07 17.58 -10.36
CA GLU A 39 9.28 17.11 -9.69
C GLU A 39 10.34 18.22 -9.60
N LYS A 40 10.48 19.05 -10.64
CA LYS A 40 11.36 20.24 -10.58
C LYS A 40 10.92 21.25 -9.51
N LEU A 41 9.63 21.54 -9.45
CA LEU A 41 9.07 22.43 -8.43
C LEU A 41 9.24 21.88 -7.02
N ARG A 42 9.11 20.57 -6.84
CA ARG A 42 9.34 19.89 -5.56
C ARG A 42 10.80 20.01 -5.14
N ALA A 43 11.74 19.80 -6.05
CA ALA A 43 13.16 19.98 -5.79
C ALA A 43 13.48 21.45 -5.41
N GLU A 44 12.95 22.43 -6.15
CA GLU A 44 13.14 23.86 -5.85
C GLU A 44 12.61 24.24 -4.46
N LYS A 45 11.39 23.79 -4.12
CA LYS A 45 10.71 24.20 -2.87
C LYS A 45 11.18 23.48 -1.62
N PHE A 46 11.57 22.22 -1.75
CA PHE A 46 11.81 21.35 -0.59
C PHE A 46 13.23 20.81 -0.53
N ALA A 47 14.09 21.13 -1.51
CA ALA A 47 15.42 20.53 -1.65
C ALA A 47 15.38 18.99 -1.53
N PHE A 48 14.34 18.39 -2.15
CA PHE A 48 13.98 17.00 -1.96
C PHE A 48 13.93 16.28 -3.31
N ASP A 49 14.66 15.16 -3.41
CA ASP A 49 14.58 14.23 -4.52
C ASP A 49 14.08 12.87 -4.02
N GLU A 50 12.96 12.40 -4.58
CA GLU A 50 12.38 11.11 -4.22
C GLU A 50 13.30 9.93 -4.62
N ALA A 51 14.15 10.11 -5.64
CA ALA A 51 15.13 9.11 -6.04
C ALA A 51 16.16 8.83 -4.94
N GLU A 52 16.49 9.83 -4.10
CA GLU A 52 17.41 9.66 -2.98
C GLU A 52 16.84 8.78 -1.85
N LEU A 53 15.51 8.73 -1.70
CA LEU A 53 14.86 7.88 -0.70
C LEU A 53 14.71 6.42 -1.13
N LYS A 54 14.59 6.17 -2.44
CA LYS A 54 14.28 4.86 -3.00
C LYS A 54 15.18 3.71 -2.48
N PRO A 55 16.52 3.88 -2.31
CA PRO A 55 17.39 2.84 -1.76
C PRO A 55 17.05 2.42 -0.31
N TYR A 56 16.43 3.32 0.46
CA TYR A 56 16.07 3.08 1.86
C TYR A 56 14.72 2.37 2.01
N LEU A 57 13.87 2.42 0.98
CA LEU A 57 12.52 1.85 0.97
C LEU A 57 12.50 0.43 0.37
N GLN A 58 13.29 -0.46 0.97
CA GLN A 58 13.28 -1.88 0.60
C GLN A 58 11.98 -2.54 1.05
N LEU A 59 11.30 -3.28 0.15
CA LEU A 59 10.01 -3.94 0.40
C LEU A 59 10.00 -4.74 1.72
N GLU A 60 11.00 -5.59 1.95
CA GLU A 60 11.08 -6.40 3.18
C GLU A 60 11.16 -5.53 4.46
N ARG A 61 11.82 -4.37 4.38
CA ARG A 61 11.90 -3.43 5.52
C ARG A 61 10.57 -2.71 5.74
N VAL A 62 9.87 -2.35 4.66
CA VAL A 62 8.54 -1.71 4.74
C VAL A 62 7.50 -2.69 5.29
N ILE A 63 7.51 -3.96 4.84
CA ILE A 63 6.65 -5.02 5.41
C ILE A 63 6.93 -5.19 6.90
N LYS A 64 8.20 -5.28 7.29
CA LYS A 64 8.60 -5.39 8.71
C LYS A 64 8.13 -4.17 9.51
N ALA A 65 8.19 -2.97 8.94
CA ALA A 65 7.70 -1.76 9.61
C ALA A 65 6.18 -1.79 9.80
N CYS A 66 5.41 -2.22 8.79
CA CYS A 66 3.96 -2.40 8.93
C CYS A 66 3.62 -3.38 10.05
N PHE A 67 4.29 -4.53 10.10
CA PHE A 67 4.06 -5.52 11.15
C PHE A 67 4.47 -5.00 12.53
N ASP A 68 5.60 -4.32 12.65
CA ASP A 68 6.06 -3.71 13.90
C ASP A 68 5.08 -2.65 14.43
N VAL A 69 4.53 -1.81 13.55
CA VAL A 69 3.48 -0.84 13.91
C VAL A 69 2.22 -1.56 14.41
N ALA A 70 1.75 -2.60 13.70
CA ALA A 70 0.59 -3.37 14.12
C ALA A 70 0.81 -4.10 15.46
N THR A 71 2.00 -4.65 15.69
CA THR A 71 2.37 -5.23 16.98
C THR A 71 2.36 -4.20 18.09
N LYS A 72 2.94 -3.02 17.88
CA LYS A 72 2.99 -1.95 18.89
C LYS A 72 1.61 -1.39 19.23
N LEU A 73 0.74 -1.24 18.25
CA LEU A 73 -0.60 -0.64 18.45
C LEU A 73 -1.64 -1.65 18.93
N PHE A 74 -1.59 -2.89 18.45
CA PHE A 74 -2.67 -3.87 18.64
C PHE A 74 -2.21 -5.18 19.30
N GLY A 75 -0.92 -5.35 19.57
CA GLY A 75 -0.37 -6.55 20.22
C GLY A 75 -0.39 -7.82 19.36
N ILE A 76 -0.77 -7.73 18.08
CA ILE A 76 -0.78 -8.89 17.17
C ILE A 76 0.60 -9.16 16.58
N THR A 77 0.88 -10.41 16.25
CA THR A 77 2.14 -10.82 15.61
C THR A 77 1.90 -11.61 14.33
N PHE A 78 2.88 -11.59 13.43
CA PHE A 78 2.80 -12.18 12.10
C PHE A 78 3.91 -13.21 11.95
N GLU A 79 3.54 -14.47 11.71
CA GLU A 79 4.47 -15.56 11.46
C GLU A 79 4.32 -16.05 10.03
N GLU A 80 5.35 -15.84 9.19
CA GLU A 80 5.34 -16.37 7.84
C GLU A 80 5.38 -17.90 7.83
N LYS A 81 4.45 -18.52 7.09
CA LYS A 81 4.36 -19.96 6.93
C LYS A 81 4.63 -20.34 5.48
N LYS A 82 5.73 -21.07 5.28
CA LYS A 82 6.04 -21.73 4.01
C LYS A 82 5.28 -23.05 3.90
N GLY A 83 4.95 -23.46 2.68
CA GLY A 83 4.27 -24.74 2.40
C GLY A 83 2.75 -24.71 2.47
N ILE A 84 2.14 -23.57 2.85
CA ILE A 84 0.71 -23.36 2.65
C ILE A 84 0.50 -22.97 1.18
N ALA A 85 -0.32 -23.73 0.46
CA ALA A 85 -0.63 -23.44 -0.93
C ALA A 85 -1.37 -22.10 -1.04
N ALA A 86 -0.77 -21.15 -1.76
CA ALA A 86 -1.40 -19.92 -2.21
C ALA A 86 -1.70 -20.01 -3.72
N TRP A 87 -2.41 -19.02 -4.27
CA TRP A 87 -2.72 -18.98 -5.70
C TRP A 87 -1.50 -18.70 -6.60
N HIS A 88 -0.37 -18.29 -6.02
CA HIS A 88 0.87 -18.03 -6.76
C HIS A 88 2.11 -18.28 -5.87
N PRO A 89 3.23 -18.79 -6.42
CA PRO A 89 4.46 -19.05 -5.63
C PRO A 89 5.06 -17.80 -4.96
N ASP A 90 4.87 -16.61 -5.55
CA ASP A 90 5.32 -15.35 -4.95
C ASP A 90 4.37 -14.81 -3.87
N ALA A 91 3.18 -15.40 -3.70
CA ALA A 91 2.26 -14.97 -2.66
C ALA A 91 2.71 -15.56 -1.32
N ARG A 92 2.83 -14.69 -0.32
CA ARG A 92 3.29 -15.03 1.03
C ARG A 92 2.10 -15.23 1.95
N VAL A 93 2.21 -16.19 2.87
CA VAL A 93 1.15 -16.52 3.83
C VAL A 93 1.69 -16.32 5.24
N PHE A 94 0.93 -15.59 6.06
CA PHE A 94 1.26 -15.28 7.44
C PHE A 94 0.14 -15.76 8.36
N VAL A 95 0.51 -16.47 9.42
CA VAL A 95 -0.38 -16.74 10.55
C VAL A 95 -0.35 -15.52 11.45
N VAL A 96 -1.52 -14.97 11.73
CA VAL A 96 -1.70 -13.80 12.61
C VAL A 96 -2.09 -14.30 13.98
N LYS A 97 -1.38 -13.87 15.02
CA LYS A 97 -1.64 -14.26 16.41
C LYS A 97 -1.99 -13.06 17.27
N ASN A 98 -2.88 -13.27 18.23
CA ASN A 98 -3.15 -12.33 19.31
C ASN A 98 -1.94 -12.27 20.27
N ALA A 99 -1.97 -11.31 21.19
CA ALA A 99 -0.94 -11.14 22.23
C ALA A 99 -0.81 -12.36 23.16
N ASP A 100 -1.88 -13.12 23.36
CA ASP A 100 -1.89 -14.37 24.14
C ASP A 100 -1.35 -15.59 23.35
N GLY A 101 -0.93 -15.39 22.10
CA GLY A 101 -0.43 -16.43 21.20
C GLY A 101 -1.52 -17.22 20.48
N SER A 102 -2.80 -17.01 20.78
CA SER A 102 -3.90 -17.62 20.05
C SER A 102 -3.95 -17.12 18.61
N GLU A 103 -4.29 -18.01 17.68
CA GLU A 103 -4.38 -17.64 16.27
C GLU A 103 -5.62 -16.77 16.01
N ARG A 104 -5.38 -15.57 15.47
CA ARG A 104 -6.39 -14.61 15.02
C ARG A 104 -6.95 -14.98 13.65
N GLY A 105 -6.09 -15.35 12.71
CA GLY A 105 -6.48 -15.65 11.33
C GLY A 105 -5.26 -15.78 10.41
N LEU A 106 -5.51 -15.70 9.11
CA LEU A 106 -4.47 -15.76 8.07
C LEU A 106 -4.43 -14.45 7.28
N PHE A 107 -3.22 -14.01 6.97
CA PHE A 107 -2.95 -12.89 6.09
C PHE A 107 -2.13 -13.36 4.88
N LEU A 108 -2.59 -13.08 3.68
CA LEU A 108 -1.86 -13.36 2.45
C LEU A 108 -1.44 -12.04 1.80
N ALA A 109 -0.24 -12.00 1.24
CA ALA A 109 0.23 -10.83 0.51
C ALA A 109 0.89 -11.23 -0.80
N ASP A 110 0.41 -10.66 -1.90
CA ASP A 110 0.92 -10.89 -3.25
C ASP A 110 1.41 -9.56 -3.81
N TYR A 111 2.72 -9.32 -3.69
CA TYR A 111 3.31 -7.99 -3.85
C TYR A 111 3.65 -7.60 -5.29
N PHE A 112 3.94 -8.58 -6.15
CA PHE A 112 4.59 -8.30 -7.43
C PHE A 112 3.62 -8.31 -8.60
N ALA A 113 3.88 -7.43 -9.58
CA ALA A 113 3.18 -7.39 -10.85
C ALA A 113 3.50 -8.62 -11.71
N ARG A 114 2.52 -9.09 -12.47
CA ARG A 114 2.68 -10.14 -13.49
C ARG A 114 1.55 -10.08 -14.54
N PRO A 115 1.73 -10.60 -15.76
CA PRO A 115 0.74 -10.48 -16.84
C PRO A 115 -0.66 -11.02 -16.51
N SER A 116 -0.74 -12.08 -15.71
CA SER A 116 -2.02 -12.72 -15.34
C SER A 116 -2.74 -12.02 -14.18
N LYS A 117 -2.16 -10.94 -13.63
CA LYS A 117 -2.66 -10.27 -12.43
C LYS A 117 -3.20 -8.89 -12.78
N ARG A 118 -4.39 -8.58 -12.24
CA ARG A 118 -5.00 -7.25 -12.37
C ARG A 118 -4.08 -6.18 -11.74
N SER A 119 -3.94 -5.06 -12.43
CA SER A 119 -3.16 -3.89 -11.97
C SER A 119 -3.85 -3.14 -10.81
N GLY A 120 -3.08 -2.36 -10.06
CA GLY A 120 -3.51 -1.58 -8.91
C GLY A 120 -3.06 -2.17 -7.57
N ALA A 121 -3.64 -1.67 -6.49
CA ALA A 121 -3.46 -2.18 -5.14
C ALA A 121 -4.83 -2.30 -4.49
N TRP A 122 -5.06 -3.36 -3.71
CA TRP A 122 -6.30 -3.55 -2.96
C TRP A 122 -6.16 -4.56 -1.83
N MET A 123 -7.10 -4.50 -0.91
CA MET A 123 -7.38 -5.51 0.11
C MET A 123 -8.67 -6.25 -0.24
N SER A 124 -8.74 -7.53 0.09
CA SER A 124 -10.02 -8.25 0.16
C SER A 124 -9.95 -9.43 1.14
N ALA A 125 -11.06 -10.13 1.30
CA ALA A 125 -11.17 -11.30 2.17
C ALA A 125 -11.49 -12.54 1.33
N LEU A 126 -10.73 -13.62 1.53
CA LEU A 126 -11.17 -14.96 1.13
C LEU A 126 -12.24 -15.49 2.08
N LYS A 127 -12.15 -15.11 3.36
CA LYS A 127 -13.08 -15.49 4.40
C LYS A 127 -13.21 -14.37 5.43
N SER A 128 -14.43 -13.96 5.73
CA SER A 128 -14.71 -12.95 6.76
C SER A 128 -14.62 -13.52 8.18
N GLY A 129 -14.27 -12.67 9.15
CA GLY A 129 -14.21 -13.02 10.56
C GLY A 129 -15.50 -12.68 11.31
N TYR A 130 -16.09 -13.59 12.08
CA TYR A 130 -17.33 -13.33 12.83
C TYR A 130 -17.56 -14.36 13.95
N LYS A 131 -18.50 -14.09 14.87
CA LYS A 131 -18.83 -14.96 16.02
C LYS A 131 -20.11 -15.79 15.87
N LEU A 132 -20.95 -15.53 14.87
CA LEU A 132 -22.20 -16.31 14.66
C LEU A 132 -21.93 -17.82 14.53
N GLY A 133 -22.69 -18.63 15.29
CA GLY A 133 -22.56 -20.09 15.30
C GLY A 133 -21.21 -20.53 15.87
N HIS A 134 -20.48 -21.35 15.12
CA HIS A 134 -19.11 -21.75 15.48
C HIS A 134 -18.06 -20.65 15.22
N GLY A 135 -18.49 -19.50 14.71
CA GLY A 135 -17.61 -18.40 14.32
C GLY A 135 -16.75 -18.72 13.10
N SER A 136 -15.94 -17.74 12.72
CA SER A 136 -15.00 -17.83 11.61
C SER A 136 -13.82 -16.93 11.89
N LYS A 137 -12.60 -17.44 11.72
CA LYS A 137 -11.39 -16.62 11.67
C LYS A 137 -11.24 -16.01 10.27
N PRO A 138 -10.82 -14.73 10.18
CA PRO A 138 -10.65 -14.08 8.89
C PRO A 138 -9.44 -14.65 8.12
N VAL A 139 -9.60 -14.72 6.80
CA VAL A 139 -8.52 -14.97 5.83
C VAL A 139 -8.50 -13.77 4.89
N ILE A 140 -7.56 -12.87 5.15
CA ILE A 140 -7.47 -11.57 4.50
C ILE A 140 -6.29 -11.57 3.54
N TYR A 141 -6.39 -10.81 2.46
CA TYR A 141 -5.25 -10.65 1.56
C TYR A 141 -5.07 -9.24 1.04
N ASN A 142 -3.80 -8.87 0.80
CA ASN A 142 -3.43 -7.70 0.03
C ASN A 142 -2.86 -8.11 -1.32
N ILE A 143 -3.25 -7.36 -2.33
CA ILE A 143 -2.66 -7.40 -3.66
C ILE A 143 -1.98 -6.07 -3.94
N MET A 144 -0.73 -6.14 -4.40
CA MET A 144 0.05 -5.02 -4.93
C MET A 144 0.61 -5.38 -6.30
N ASN A 145 1.13 -4.39 -7.02
CA ASN A 145 1.75 -4.60 -8.32
C ASN A 145 3.12 -3.90 -8.40
N PHE A 146 3.98 -4.12 -7.41
CA PHE A 146 5.34 -3.61 -7.42
C PHE A 146 6.18 -4.31 -8.49
N ALA A 147 7.17 -3.60 -9.01
CA ALA A 147 8.14 -4.20 -9.92
C ALA A 147 8.89 -5.35 -9.23
N LYS A 148 8.91 -6.53 -9.85
CA LYS A 148 9.69 -7.65 -9.34
C LYS A 148 11.17 -7.39 -9.65
N PRO A 149 12.06 -7.37 -8.64
CA PRO A 149 13.49 -7.17 -8.88
C PRO A 149 14.10 -8.40 -9.57
N PRO A 150 15.27 -8.25 -10.21
CA PRO A 150 16.09 -9.39 -10.61
C PRO A 150 16.40 -10.32 -9.43
N ALA A 151 16.70 -11.59 -9.73
CA ALA A 151 17.03 -12.55 -8.69
C ALA A 151 18.26 -12.12 -7.89
N GLY A 152 18.13 -12.07 -6.56
CA GLY A 152 19.19 -11.66 -5.64
C GLY A 152 19.20 -10.16 -5.31
N GLU A 153 18.38 -9.34 -5.98
CA GLU A 153 18.27 -7.92 -5.71
C GLU A 153 17.08 -7.58 -4.79
N ALA A 154 17.20 -6.48 -4.04
CA ALA A 154 16.13 -6.00 -3.20
C ALA A 154 15.06 -5.29 -4.05
N ALA A 155 13.79 -5.57 -3.77
CA ALA A 155 12.69 -4.78 -4.33
C ALA A 155 12.68 -3.40 -3.65
N LEU A 156 12.95 -2.34 -4.42
CA LEU A 156 12.94 -0.96 -3.94
C LEU A 156 11.61 -0.30 -4.30
N LEU A 157 10.97 0.29 -3.30
CA LEU A 157 9.69 1.00 -3.45
C LEU A 157 9.92 2.50 -3.61
N SER A 158 9.06 3.16 -4.39
CA SER A 158 8.88 4.61 -4.29
C SER A 158 8.23 4.98 -2.95
N VAL A 159 8.20 6.27 -2.62
CA VAL A 159 7.51 6.74 -1.40
C VAL A 159 6.01 6.45 -1.52
N ASP A 160 5.44 6.63 -2.70
CA ASP A 160 4.04 6.33 -2.95
C ASP A 160 3.73 4.83 -2.85
N GLU A 161 4.59 3.96 -3.38
CA GLU A 161 4.42 2.50 -3.22
C GLU A 161 4.49 2.06 -1.76
N ALA A 162 5.42 2.64 -0.97
CA ALA A 162 5.50 2.38 0.46
C ALA A 162 4.24 2.86 1.19
N LYS A 163 3.71 4.05 0.86
CA LYS A 163 2.43 4.54 1.40
C LYS A 163 1.26 3.63 1.02
N THR A 164 1.20 3.17 -0.24
CA THR A 164 0.18 2.24 -0.71
C THR A 164 0.24 0.92 0.06
N LEU A 165 1.43 0.39 0.33
CA LEU A 165 1.60 -0.79 1.17
C LEU A 165 0.97 -0.60 2.55
N PHE A 166 1.30 0.51 3.23
CA PHE A 166 0.70 0.85 4.52
C PHE A 166 -0.82 1.03 4.45
N HIS A 167 -1.33 1.68 3.41
CA HIS A 167 -2.76 1.91 3.21
C HIS A 167 -3.55 0.60 3.12
N GLU A 168 -3.15 -0.29 2.22
CA GLU A 168 -3.83 -1.57 2.04
C GLU A 168 -3.63 -2.50 3.22
N PHE A 169 -2.48 -2.44 3.89
CA PHE A 169 -2.28 -3.16 5.15
C PHE A 169 -3.18 -2.63 6.26
N GLY A 170 -3.51 -1.32 6.25
CA GLY A 170 -4.53 -0.74 7.12
C GLY A 170 -5.92 -1.37 6.88
N HIS A 171 -6.32 -1.54 5.62
CA HIS A 171 -7.53 -2.31 5.31
C HIS A 171 -7.41 -3.77 5.77
N ALA A 172 -6.24 -4.38 5.63
CA ALA A 172 -6.03 -5.75 6.08
C ALA A 172 -6.20 -5.86 7.60
N LEU A 173 -5.64 -4.92 8.37
CA LEU A 173 -5.84 -4.83 9.81
C LEU A 173 -7.31 -4.67 10.17
N HIS A 174 -8.06 -3.82 9.46
CA HIS A 174 -9.50 -3.67 9.68
C HIS A 174 -10.23 -5.02 9.51
N GLY A 175 -9.88 -5.79 8.47
CA GLY A 175 -10.41 -7.13 8.27
C GLY A 175 -9.98 -8.14 9.34
N MET A 176 -8.71 -8.15 9.73
CA MET A 176 -8.13 -9.13 10.67
C MET A 176 -8.56 -8.88 12.13
N LEU A 177 -8.72 -7.60 12.50
CA LEU A 177 -9.08 -7.18 13.85
C LEU A 177 -10.59 -7.10 14.08
N THR A 178 -11.40 -7.40 13.07
CA THR A 178 -12.86 -7.46 13.24
C THR A 178 -13.24 -8.40 14.38
N ASP A 179 -14.23 -7.99 15.19
CA ASP A 179 -14.70 -8.71 16.37
C ASP A 179 -16.23 -8.68 16.48
N VAL A 180 -16.91 -8.96 15.38
CA VAL A 180 -18.37 -8.81 15.27
C VAL A 180 -19.11 -10.14 15.30
N THR A 181 -20.40 -10.11 15.66
CA THR A 181 -21.25 -11.31 15.60
C THR A 181 -21.67 -11.65 14.18
N TRP A 182 -22.14 -10.66 13.41
CA TRP A 182 -22.80 -10.89 12.13
C TRP A 182 -21.83 -10.74 10.94
N PRO A 183 -21.82 -11.69 9.99
CA PRO A 183 -20.95 -11.59 8.81
C PRO A 183 -21.18 -10.34 7.96
N SER A 184 -22.41 -9.82 7.92
CA SER A 184 -22.81 -8.65 7.11
C SER A 184 -22.16 -7.33 7.54
N VAL A 185 -21.61 -7.27 8.76
CA VAL A 185 -20.94 -6.08 9.32
C VAL A 185 -19.48 -6.38 9.67
N SER A 186 -18.92 -7.44 9.09
CA SER A 186 -17.54 -7.89 9.34
C SER A 186 -16.52 -7.10 8.53
N GLY A 187 -15.36 -6.87 9.14
CA GLY A 187 -14.23 -6.21 8.49
C GLY A 187 -14.60 -4.86 7.89
N THR A 188 -14.29 -4.68 6.60
CA THR A 188 -14.48 -3.43 5.88
C THR A 188 -15.91 -3.22 5.35
N SER A 189 -16.91 -3.95 5.85
CA SER A 189 -18.34 -3.73 5.55
C SER A 189 -18.88 -2.50 6.29
N VAL A 190 -18.32 -1.34 5.98
CA VAL A 190 -18.63 -0.02 6.55
C VAL A 190 -18.79 1.02 5.44
N SER A 191 -19.38 2.18 5.75
CA SER A 191 -19.57 3.32 4.84
C SER A 191 -18.33 4.19 4.68
#